data_AF-A0A1I6XAY0-F1
#
_entry.id   AF-A0A1I6XAY0-F1
#
_cell.length_a   1.000
_cell.length_b   1.000
_cell.length_c   1.000
_cell.angle_alpha   90.00
_cell.angle_beta   90.00
_cell.angle_gamma   90.00
#
_symmetry.space_group_name_H-M   'P 1'
#
loop_
_entity.id
_entity.type
_entity.pdbx_description
1 polymer ?
#
loop_
_entity_poly.entity_id
_entity_poly.type
_entity_poly.pdbx_seq_one_letter_code
_entity_poly.pdbx_strand_id
1 'polypeptide(L)' 'MVSVSKKWILDNVQMLYCSSGILDLEDVKGLEEPEEGFETNLNNIEKLEVEKGERRETFQILIPGGFGWAEAFPFIAHP' A
#
# COMPACT_ATOMS: atom_id res chain seq x y z
N MET A 1 -11.89 6.97 -1.41
CA MET A 1 -11.19 5.71 -1.07
C MET A 1 -11.16 4.87 -2.32
N VAL A 2 -10.01 4.28 -2.61
CA VAL A 2 -9.77 3.46 -3.80
C VAL A 2 -9.09 2.17 -3.37
N SER A 3 -9.33 1.10 -4.13
CA SER A 3 -8.63 -0.16 -3.91
C SER A 3 -7.41 -0.26 -4.82
N VAL A 4 -6.41 -0.99 -4.34
CA VAL A 4 -5.17 -1.29 -5.03
C VAL A 4 -4.94 -2.79 -5.06
N SER A 5 -4.37 -3.29 -6.16
CA SER A 5 -4.06 -4.72 -6.26
C SER A 5 -2.81 -5.07 -5.48
N LYS A 6 -2.59 -6.36 -5.22
CA LYS A 6 -1.33 -6.86 -4.66
C LYS A 6 -0.13 -6.37 -5.47
N LYS A 7 -0.22 -6.49 -6.80
CA LYS A 7 0.83 -6.03 -7.71
C LYS A 7 1.10 -4.54 -7.56
N TRP A 8 0.04 -3.73 -7.44
CA TRP A 8 0.20 -2.29 -7.26
C TRP A 8 0.98 -1.96 -5.98
N ILE A 9 0.70 -2.65 -4.87
CA ILE A 9 1.45 -2.46 -3.62
C ILE A 9 2.93 -2.77 -3.84
N LEU A 10 3.25 -3.92 -4.44
CA LEU A 10 4.64 -4.34 -4.69
C LEU A 10 5.40 -3.39 -5.61
N ASP A 11 4.72 -2.79 -6.60
CA ASP A 11 5.34 -1.89 -7.57
C ASP A 11 5.52 -0.46 -7.02
N ASN A 12 4.72 -0.05 -6.04
CA ASN A 12 4.60 1.37 -5.66
C ASN A 12 4.86 1.68 -4.18
N VAL A 13 4.89 0.67 -3.31
CA VAL A 13 5.13 0.81 -1.87
C VAL A 13 6.50 0.24 -1.53
N GLN A 14 7.30 1.02 -0.83
CA GLN A 14 8.61 0.61 -0.33
C GLN A 14 8.50 -0.27 0.92
N MET A 15 7.58 0.09 1.83
CA MET A 15 7.45 -0.56 3.14
C MET A 15 6.04 -0.40 3.69
N LEU A 16 5.58 -1.40 4.44
CA LEU A 16 4.35 -1.37 5.21
C LEU A 16 4.67 -1.47 6.70
N TYR A 17 3.98 -0.68 7.51
CA TYR A 17 4.08 -0.71 8.97
C TYR A 17 2.70 -0.95 9.58
N CYS A 18 2.56 -2.00 10.38
CA CYS A 18 1.33 -2.35 11.06
C CYS A 18 1.54 -2.36 12.59
N SER A 19 0.46 -2.57 13.34
CA SER A 19 0.51 -2.60 14.81
C SER A 19 1.44 -3.67 15.38
N SER A 20 1.73 -4.73 14.63
CA SER A 20 2.66 -5.81 14.98
C SER A 20 4.10 -5.59 14.48
N GLY A 21 4.39 -4.49 13.77
CA GLY A 21 5.74 -4.12 13.30
C GLY A 21 5.81 -3.84 11.80
N ILE A 22 7.03 -3.91 11.25
CA ILE A 22 7.27 -3.78 9.81
C ILE A 22 6.78 -5.08 9.12
N LEU A 23 5.95 -4.92 8.10
CA LEU A 23 5.53 -6.01 7.22
C LEU A 23 6.41 -5.98 5.98
N ASP A 24 7.12 -7.09 5.72
CA ASP A 24 7.90 -7.22 4.50
C ASP A 24 6.95 -7.31 3.30
N LEU A 25 7.34 -6.74 2.16
CA LEU A 25 6.57 -6.88 0.93
C LEU A 25 6.51 -8.34 0.45
N GLU A 26 7.49 -9.17 0.84
CA GLU A 26 7.40 -10.63 0.64
C GLU A 26 6.22 -11.25 1.41
N ASP A 27 5.89 -10.74 2.59
CA ASP A 27 4.73 -11.20 3.36
C ASP A 27 3.41 -10.86 2.62
N VAL A 28 3.36 -9.70 1.95
CA VAL A 28 2.21 -9.28 1.12
C VAL A 28 1.95 -10.27 -0.02
N LYS A 29 2.99 -10.92 -0.56
CA LYS A 29 2.81 -11.94 -1.60
C LYS A 29 2.02 -13.14 -1.09
N GLY A 30 2.21 -13.51 0.18
CA GLY A 30 1.53 -14.60 0.85
C GLY A 30 0.09 -14.30 1.28
N LEU A 31 -0.33 -13.03 1.28
CA LEU A 31 -1.69 -12.64 1.63
C LEU A 31 -2.68 -13.04 0.53
N GLU A 32 -3.88 -13.45 0.91
CA GLU A 32 -4.99 -13.59 -0.04
C GLU A 32 -5.44 -12.20 -0.49
N GLU A 33 -5.50 -11.98 -1.80
CA GLU A 33 -5.96 -10.71 -2.37
C GLU A 33 -7.49 -10.71 -2.40
N PRO A 34 -8.17 -9.72 -1.77
CA PRO A 34 -9.62 -9.60 -1.88
C PRO A 34 -10.07 -9.40 -3.33
N GLU A 35 -11.28 -9.82 -3.67
CA GLU A 35 -11.83 -9.66 -5.03
C GLU A 35 -11.81 -8.20 -5.51
N GLU A 36 -12.09 -7.27 -4.59
CA GLU A 36 -12.08 -5.82 -4.83
C GLU A 36 -10.69 -5.17 -4.64
N GLY A 37 -9.67 -5.95 -4.27
CA GLY A 37 -8.33 -5.47 -3.90
C GLY A 37 -8.22 -4.96 -2.46
N PHE A 38 -7.05 -4.40 -2.13
CA PHE A 38 -6.76 -3.83 -0.82
C PHE A 38 -7.26 -2.38 -0.75
N GLU A 39 -8.12 -2.08 0.22
CA GLU A 39 -8.67 -0.75 0.39
C GLU A 39 -7.60 0.23 0.88
N THR A 40 -7.65 1.48 0.40
CA THR A 40 -6.74 2.54 0.82
C THR A 40 -7.50 3.78 1.28
N ASN A 41 -6.86 4.61 2.11
CA ASN A 41 -7.39 5.92 2.44
C ASN A 41 -7.17 6.97 1.33
N LEU A 42 -6.57 6.57 0.19
CA LEU A 42 -6.33 7.45 -0.95
C LEU A 42 -7.61 7.76 -1.73
N ASN A 43 -7.60 8.89 -2.42
CA ASN A 43 -8.48 9.14 -3.55
C ASN A 43 -7.79 8.83 -4.90
N ASN A 44 -8.53 8.93 -6.01
CA ASN A 44 -7.99 8.61 -7.34
C ASN A 44 -6.79 9.48 -7.75
N ILE A 45 -6.76 10.75 -7.37
CA ILE A 45 -5.65 11.66 -7.70
C ILE A 45 -4.41 11.25 -6.91
N GLU A 46 -4.56 11.02 -5.61
CA GLU A 46 -3.45 10.65 -4.74
C GLU A 46 -2.84 9.29 -5.13
N LYS A 47 -3.68 8.33 -5.56
CA LYS A 47 -3.18 7.06 -6.13
C LYS A 47 -2.30 7.29 -7.35
N LEU A 48 -2.69 8.19 -8.26
CA LEU A 48 -1.89 8.55 -9.44
C LEU A 48 -0.58 9.24 -9.06
N GLU A 49 -0.56 10.07 -8.01
CA GLU A 49 0.68 10.67 -7.49
C GLU A 49 1.65 9.62 -6.96
N VAL A 50 1.14 8.56 -6.31
CA VAL A 50 1.97 7.43 -5.88
C VAL A 50 2.53 6.68 -7.09
N GLU A 51 1.70 6.38 -8.10
CA GLU A 51 2.11 5.67 -9.32
C GLU A 51 3.19 6.41 -10.11
N LYS A 52 3.24 7.74 -10.02
CA LYS A 52 4.27 8.58 -10.64
C LYS A 52 5.51 8.80 -9.77
N GLY A 53 5.51 8.32 -8.53
CA GLY A 53 6.55 8.60 -7.55
C GLY A 53 6.59 10.06 -7.09
N GLU A 54 5.49 10.80 -7.26
CA GLU A 54 5.34 12.22 -6.89
C GLU A 54 4.90 12.39 -5.43
N ARG A 55 4.18 11.40 -4.87
CA ARG A 55 3.70 11.44 -3.49
C ARG A 55 4.83 11.22 -2.49
N ARG A 56 4.95 12.13 -1.52
CA ARG A 56 5.96 12.07 -0.44
C ARG A 56 5.39 11.63 0.91
N GLU A 57 4.09 11.75 1.09
CA GLU A 57 3.40 11.45 2.36
C GLU A 57 2.95 9.99 2.42
N THR A 58 2.97 9.43 3.61
CA THR A 58 2.45 8.08 3.88
C THR A 58 0.93 8.02 3.69
N PHE A 59 0.44 6.82 3.46
CA PHE A 59 -0.99 6.54 3.34
C PHE A 59 -1.31 5.20 4.00
N GLN A 60 -2.58 4.82 4.07
CA GLN A 60 -2.98 3.59 4.74
C GLN A 60 -3.54 2.58 3.74
N ILE A 61 -3.16 1.31 3.93
CA ILE A 61 -3.70 0.15 3.21
C ILE A 61 -4.32 -0.80 4.24
N LEU A 62 -5.56 -1.23 3.99
CA LEU A 62 -6.25 -2.21 4.83
C LEU A 62 -5.75 -3.61 4.48
N ILE A 63 -5.04 -4.23 5.42
CA ILE A 63 -4.53 -5.59 5.31
C ILE A 63 -5.48 -6.55 6.06
N PRO A 64 -6.32 -7.32 5.35
CA PRO A 64 -7.22 -8.28 5.96
C PRO A 64 -6.45 -9.44 6.64
N GLY A 65 -7.07 -10.09 7.63
CA GLY A 65 -6.47 -11.25 8.32
C GLY A 65 -5.71 -10.95 9.61
N GLY A 66 -5.90 -9.77 10.22
CA GLY A 66 -5.46 -9.49 11.60
C GLY A 66 -4.53 -8.27 11.78
N PHE A 67 -4.04 -7.69 10.69
CA PHE A 67 -3.13 -6.55 10.72
C PHE A 67 -3.87 -5.20 10.73
N GLY A 68 -5.06 -5.15 10.13
CA GLY A 68 -5.86 -3.93 10.05
C GLY A 68 -5.22 -2.92 9.10
N TRP A 69 -5.32 -1.63 9.43
CA TRP A 69 -4.68 -0.58 8.63
C TRP A 69 -3.17 -0.60 8.85
N ALA A 70 -2.41 -0.75 7.76
CA ALA A 70 -0.97 -0.58 7.73
C ALA A 70 -0.62 0.77 7.08
N GLU A 71 0.35 1.46 7.64
CA GLU A 71 0.95 2.66 7.04
C GLU A 71 1.90 2.25 5.91
N ALA A 72 1.68 2.80 4.73
CA ALA A 72 2.40 2.53 3.50
C ALA A 72 3.31 3.69 3.13
N PHE A 73 4.58 3.38 2.91
CA PHE A 73 5.60 4.33 2.47
C PHE A 73 5.73 4.22 0.95
N PRO A 74 5.31 5.24 0.17
CA PRO A 74 5.41 5.18 -1.28
C PRO A 74 6.88 5.18 -1.74
N PHE A 75 7.17 4.56 -2.88
CA PHE A 75 8.42 4.82 -3.57
C PHE A 75 8.49 6.28 -4.00
N ILE A 76 9.61 6.93 -3.70
CA ILE A 76 9.90 8.27 -4.20
C ILE A 76 10.86 8.11 -5.36
N ALA A 77 10.45 8.57 -6.56
CA ALA A 77 11.37 8.64 -7.67
C ALA A 77 12.48 9.65 -7.30
N HIS A 78 13.73 9.19 -7.21
CA HIS A 78 14.85 10.11 -7.10
C HIS A 78 14.98 10.89 -8.42
N PRO A 79 15.09 12.23 -8.37
CA PRO A 79 15.23 13.05 -9.57
C PRO A 79 16.51 12.76 -10.35
#